data_AF-A0A2V8A369-F1
#
_entry.id   AF-A0A2V8A369-F1
#
_cell.length_a   1.000
_cell.length_b   1.000
_cell.length_c   1.000
_cell.angle_alpha   90.00
_cell.angle_beta   90.00
_cell.angle_gamma   90.00
#
_symmetry.space_group_name_H-M   'P 1'
#
loop_
_entity.id
_entity.type
_entity.pdbx_description
1 polymer ?
#
loop_
_entity_poly.entity_id
_entity_poly.type
_entity_poly.pdbx_seq_one_letter_code
_entity_poly.pdbx_strand_id
1 'polypeptide(L)'
;LRQMEQNDPKVKELLNVARRLEGMTRHASVHAAGVVIAPKAITEYAPLYRGAHDEIVTQWSMKDIERMGLLKMDFLGLSTLTLIDDCIEEIKRTTGIELDIEDIPLDDAKTYQIFQEGQTYGIFQFESSGMRDILRKAKPQRLDDLIALNALYRPGPLSSGMVDDFIARKQEKTEVKYELPELEPILSYTYGVIAYQEQSMRISNVRPTFSARRWGRRRPT
;
A
#
# COMPACT_ATOMS: atom_id res chain seq x y z
N LEU A 1 14.85 -3.72 -28.03
CA LEU A 1 15.64 -4.86 -27.51
C LEU A 1 15.73 -6.02 -28.50
N ARG A 2 14.65 -6.75 -28.84
CA ARG A 2 14.72 -7.87 -29.81
C ARG A 2 15.31 -7.50 -31.19
N GLN A 3 14.92 -6.35 -31.75
CA GLN A 3 15.52 -5.85 -32.99
C GLN A 3 17.01 -5.52 -32.84
N MET A 4 17.45 -5.01 -31.68
CA MET A 4 18.86 -4.69 -31.43
C MET A 4 19.71 -5.95 -31.24
N GLU A 5 19.15 -6.99 -30.58
CA GLU A 5 19.77 -8.32 -30.48
C GLU A 5 19.98 -8.97 -31.86
N GLN A 6 19.08 -8.71 -32.80
CA GLN A 6 19.18 -9.24 -34.17
C GLN A 6 20.15 -8.45 -35.05
N ASN A 7 20.23 -7.14 -34.85
CA ASN A 7 20.96 -6.24 -35.74
C ASN A 7 22.40 -5.95 -35.30
N ASP A 8 22.73 -6.15 -34.01
CA ASP A 8 24.07 -5.91 -33.48
C ASP A 8 24.64 -7.17 -32.79
N PRO A 9 25.69 -7.80 -33.36
CA PRO A 9 26.35 -8.96 -32.77
C PRO A 9 26.86 -8.73 -31.34
N LYS A 10 27.30 -7.51 -31.00
CA LYS A 10 27.75 -7.18 -29.63
C LYS A 10 26.59 -7.17 -28.65
N VAL A 11 25.43 -6.66 -29.06
CA VAL A 11 24.20 -6.69 -28.24
C VAL A 11 23.72 -8.12 -28.04
N LYS A 12 23.83 -8.98 -29.06
CA LYS A 12 23.53 -10.41 -28.95
C LYS A 12 24.42 -11.12 -27.95
N GLU A 13 25.73 -10.87 -27.99
CA GLU A 13 26.69 -11.44 -27.05
C GLU A 13 26.42 -10.96 -25.62
N LEU A 14 26.22 -9.65 -25.42
CA LEU A 14 25.88 -9.07 -24.13
C LEU A 14 24.61 -9.68 -23.54
N LEU A 15 23.54 -9.83 -24.33
CA LEU A 15 22.29 -10.43 -23.86
C LEU A 15 22.43 -11.91 -23.53
N ASN A 16 23.25 -12.66 -24.28
CA ASN A 16 23.54 -14.06 -23.97
C ASN A 16 24.30 -14.21 -22.65
N VAL A 17 25.27 -13.34 -22.38
CA VAL A 17 26.00 -13.32 -21.11
C VAL A 17 25.06 -12.89 -19.98
N ALA A 18 24.27 -11.83 -20.17
CA ALA A 18 23.32 -11.33 -19.17
C ALA A 18 22.28 -12.40 -18.78
N ARG A 19 21.70 -13.11 -19.74
CA ARG A 19 20.76 -14.23 -19.47
C ARG A 19 21.38 -15.37 -18.68
N ARG A 20 22.67 -15.64 -18.88
CA ARG A 20 23.39 -16.67 -18.10
C ARG A 20 23.68 -16.23 -16.67
N LEU A 21 23.85 -14.93 -16.46
CA LEU A 21 24.11 -14.36 -15.13
C LEU A 21 22.82 -13.98 -14.38
N GLU A 22 21.69 -13.93 -15.08
CA GLU A 22 20.38 -13.64 -14.51
C GLU A 22 20.00 -14.69 -13.44
N GLY A 23 19.61 -14.23 -12.25
CA GLY A 23 19.27 -15.09 -11.12
C GLY A 23 20.44 -15.51 -10.24
N MET A 24 21.68 -15.12 -10.57
CA MET A 24 22.82 -15.31 -9.67
C MET A 24 22.75 -14.33 -8.49
N THR A 25 23.02 -14.82 -7.29
CA THR A 25 23.10 -14.00 -6.08
C THR A 25 24.38 -13.18 -6.07
N ARG A 26 24.25 -11.88 -5.79
CA ARG A 26 25.39 -10.94 -5.81
C ARG A 26 26.04 -10.80 -4.43
N HIS A 27 25.25 -10.46 -3.42
CA HIS A 27 25.70 -10.28 -2.03
C HIS A 27 24.58 -10.68 -1.06
N ALA A 28 24.96 -11.08 0.16
CA ALA A 28 24.03 -11.20 1.28
C ALA A 28 23.80 -9.81 1.89
N SER A 29 22.54 -9.36 1.92
CA SER A 29 22.15 -8.09 2.53
C SER A 29 21.17 -8.32 3.67
N VAL A 30 21.19 -7.43 4.65
CA VAL A 30 20.26 -7.43 5.77
C VAL A 30 18.87 -7.03 5.31
N HIS A 31 17.84 -7.71 5.80
CA HIS A 31 16.45 -7.30 5.56
C HIS A 31 16.16 -6.03 6.36
N ALA A 32 15.74 -4.96 5.69
CA ALA A 32 15.62 -3.62 6.28
C ALA A 32 14.71 -3.53 7.53
N ALA A 33 13.81 -4.49 7.73
CA ALA A 33 12.91 -4.54 8.88
C ALA A 33 12.93 -5.88 9.64
N GLY A 34 13.61 -6.90 9.12
CA GLY A 34 13.34 -8.29 9.52
C GLY A 34 14.16 -8.70 10.74
N VAL A 35 13.48 -8.95 11.87
CA VAL A 35 14.10 -9.43 13.11
C VAL A 35 13.59 -10.83 13.41
N VAL A 36 14.51 -11.72 13.79
CA VAL A 36 14.21 -13.12 14.12
C VAL A 36 14.36 -13.32 15.62
N ILE A 37 13.35 -13.91 16.24
CA ILE A 37 13.31 -14.22 17.67
C ILE A 37 13.21 -15.73 17.82
N ALA A 38 14.12 -16.30 18.60
CA ALA A 38 14.21 -17.73 18.88
C ALA A 38 14.13 -17.99 20.39
N PRO A 39 13.58 -19.15 20.83
CA PRO A 39 13.47 -19.48 22.25
C PRO A 39 14.81 -19.90 22.89
N LYS A 40 15.84 -20.18 22.07
CA LYS A 40 17.22 -20.42 22.50
C LYS A 40 18.18 -19.62 21.63
N ALA A 41 19.49 -19.81 21.81
CA ALA A 41 20.51 -19.16 20.99
C ALA A 41 20.25 -19.42 19.50
N ILE A 42 20.27 -18.36 18.68
CA ILE A 42 19.94 -18.45 17.24
C ILE A 42 20.90 -19.41 16.53
N THR A 43 22.15 -19.54 17.01
CA THR A 43 23.15 -20.48 16.49
C THR A 43 22.74 -21.95 16.58
N GLU A 44 21.79 -22.32 17.44
CA GLU A 44 21.21 -23.68 17.47
C GLU A 44 20.25 -23.93 16.29
N TYR A 45 19.71 -22.88 15.68
CA TYR A 45 18.71 -22.97 14.62
C TYR A 45 19.26 -22.58 13.26
N ALA A 46 20.06 -21.52 13.17
CA ALA A 46 20.54 -20.97 11.91
C ALA A 46 21.99 -20.47 12.01
N PRO A 47 22.80 -20.64 10.96
CA PRO A 47 24.12 -20.04 10.88
C PRO A 47 24.02 -18.51 10.81
N LEU A 48 24.92 -17.84 11.52
CA LEU A 48 24.97 -16.37 11.62
C LEU A 48 26.21 -15.83 10.92
N TYR A 49 26.15 -14.57 10.49
CA TYR A 49 27.32 -13.80 10.09
C TYR A 49 27.22 -12.38 10.64
N ARG A 50 28.36 -11.69 10.67
CA ARG A 50 28.46 -10.30 11.09
C ARG A 50 28.42 -9.41 9.86
N GLY A 51 27.46 -8.50 9.82
CA GLY A 51 27.27 -7.56 8.73
C GLY A 51 28.29 -6.42 8.74
N ALA A 52 28.10 -5.44 7.85
CA ALA A 52 29.07 -4.37 7.62
C ALA A 52 29.09 -3.32 8.75
N HIS A 53 28.01 -3.22 9.51
CA HIS A 53 27.82 -2.31 10.64
C HIS A 53 27.77 -3.06 11.98
N ASP A 54 28.45 -4.22 12.05
CA ASP A 54 28.52 -5.08 13.23
C ASP A 54 27.21 -5.79 13.63
N GLU A 55 26.18 -5.73 12.76
CA GLU A 55 24.91 -6.40 12.97
C GLU A 55 25.03 -7.93 12.90
N ILE A 56 24.25 -8.64 13.72
CA ILE A 56 24.17 -10.10 13.69
C ILE A 56 23.05 -10.51 12.74
N VAL A 57 23.38 -11.27 11.70
CA VAL A 57 22.47 -11.59 10.59
C VAL A 57 22.41 -13.08 10.36
N THR A 58 21.21 -13.61 10.10
CA THR A 58 21.06 -15.01 9.68
C THR A 58 21.57 -15.18 8.25
N GLN A 59 22.37 -16.22 7.99
CA GLN A 59 22.81 -16.53 6.61
C GLN A 59 21.68 -17.14 5.77
N TRP A 60 20.58 -17.55 6.41
CA TRP A 60 19.42 -18.11 5.74
C TRP A 60 18.47 -17.03 5.24
N SER A 61 17.75 -17.37 4.18
CA SER A 61 16.70 -16.52 3.63
C SER A 61 15.50 -16.45 4.56
N MET A 62 14.70 -15.39 4.43
CA MET A 62 13.46 -15.21 5.18
C MET A 62 12.55 -16.44 5.13
N LYS A 63 12.41 -17.06 3.95
CA LYS A 63 11.54 -18.23 3.77
C LYS A 63 12.03 -19.46 4.52
N ASP A 64 13.34 -19.61 4.65
CA ASP A 64 13.95 -20.76 5.33
C ASP A 64 13.84 -20.60 6.85
N ILE A 65 14.01 -19.38 7.36
CA ILE A 65 13.76 -19.04 8.77
C ILE A 65 12.31 -19.32 9.18
N GLU A 66 11.34 -18.89 8.36
CA GLU A 66 9.92 -19.15 8.63
C GLU A 66 9.59 -20.65 8.62
N ARG A 67 10.18 -21.42 7.69
CA ARG A 67 9.99 -22.89 7.62
C ARG A 67 10.54 -23.62 8.84
N MET A 68 11.55 -23.06 9.50
CA MET A 68 12.12 -23.61 10.73
C MET A 68 11.25 -23.30 11.96
N GLY A 69 10.13 -22.59 11.78
CA GLY A 69 9.21 -22.25 12.86
C GLY A 69 9.72 -21.14 13.78
N LEU A 70 10.73 -20.38 13.34
CA LEU A 70 11.21 -19.23 14.10
C LEU A 70 10.25 -18.05 13.98
N LEU A 71 10.10 -17.30 15.07
CA LEU A 71 9.27 -16.11 15.08
C LEU A 71 9.98 -15.00 14.31
N LYS A 72 9.30 -14.45 13.32
CA LYS A 72 9.77 -13.32 12.53
C LYS A 72 8.88 -12.11 12.81
N MET A 73 9.50 -10.99 13.14
CA MET A 73 8.85 -9.70 13.33
C MET A 73 9.46 -8.68 12.39
N ASP A 74 8.62 -7.83 11.80
CA ASP A 74 9.10 -6.69 11.02
C ASP A 74 9.04 -5.40 11.85
N PHE A 75 10.18 -4.76 12.03
CA PHE A 75 10.32 -3.43 12.59
C PHE A 75 10.60 -2.46 11.44
N LEU A 76 9.54 -1.83 10.93
CA LEU A 76 9.66 -0.87 9.83
C LEU A 76 9.95 0.51 10.39
N GLY A 77 11.08 1.10 10.00
CA GLY A 77 11.33 2.53 10.20
C GLY A 77 10.50 3.34 9.19
N LEU A 78 9.50 4.08 9.67
CA LEU A 78 8.71 4.98 8.83
C LEU A 78 9.20 6.42 9.06
N SER A 79 9.82 7.01 8.05
CA SER A 79 10.26 8.42 8.09
C SER A 79 9.10 9.38 8.34
N THR A 80 7.88 9.02 7.94
CA THR A 80 6.66 9.79 8.22
C THR A 80 6.39 9.92 9.72
N LEU A 81 6.67 8.88 10.52
CA LEU A 81 6.46 8.96 11.97
C LEU A 81 7.46 9.92 12.61
N THR A 82 8.73 9.87 12.18
CA THR A 82 9.75 10.84 12.61
C THR A 82 9.37 12.27 12.23
N LEU A 83 8.89 12.49 10.99
CA LEU A 83 8.45 13.80 10.54
C LEU A 83 7.29 14.37 11.38
N ILE A 84 6.35 13.51 11.78
CA ILE A 84 5.23 13.89 12.63
C ILE A 84 5.71 14.27 14.04
N ASP A 85 6.61 13.47 14.62
CA ASP A 85 7.21 13.72 15.95
C ASP A 85 7.95 15.06 15.96
N ASP A 86 8.84 15.28 14.98
CA ASP A 86 9.56 16.55 14.79
C ASP A 86 8.58 17.73 14.66
N CYS A 87 7.48 17.56 13.92
CA CYS A 87 6.46 18.60 13.75
C CYS A 87 5.77 18.97 15.08
N ILE A 88 5.42 17.97 15.90
CA ILE A 88 4.79 18.20 17.20
C ILE A 88 5.76 18.92 18.14
N GLU A 89 7.03 18.51 18.20
CA GLU A 89 8.07 19.19 18.98
C GLU A 89 8.25 20.65 18.55
N GLU A 90 8.24 20.90 17.24
CA GLU A 90 8.35 22.23 16.65
C GLU A 90 7.16 23.14 16.99
N ILE A 91 5.94 22.61 16.93
CA ILE A 91 4.72 23.34 17.35
C ILE A 91 4.82 23.70 18.83
N LYS A 92 5.21 22.76 19.68
CA LYS A 92 5.39 22.99 21.12
C LYS A 92 6.45 24.06 21.38
N ARG A 93 7.59 24.02 20.68
CA ARG A 93 8.68 25.00 20.84
C ARG A 93 8.27 26.41 20.43
N THR A 94 7.50 26.54 19.36
CA THR A 94 7.18 27.86 18.76
C THR A 94 5.90 28.49 19.31
N THR A 95 4.92 27.69 19.70
CA THR A 95 3.60 28.16 20.16
C THR A 95 3.34 27.89 21.63
N GLY A 96 4.10 26.99 22.26
CA GLY A 96 3.84 26.50 23.62
C GLY A 96 2.68 25.52 23.73
N ILE A 97 2.03 25.16 22.62
CA ILE A 97 0.91 24.22 22.59
C ILE A 97 1.44 22.80 22.58
N GLU A 98 1.01 21.98 23.54
CA GLU A 98 1.22 20.53 23.52
C GLU A 98 0.09 19.85 22.76
N LEU A 99 0.43 19.05 21.74
CA LEU A 99 -0.51 18.28 20.95
C LEU A 99 -0.32 16.80 21.26
N ASP A 100 -1.42 16.11 21.56
CA ASP A 100 -1.48 14.66 21.53
C ASP A 100 -2.02 14.23 20.16
N ILE A 101 -1.30 13.34 19.48
CA ILE A 101 -1.68 12.86 18.15
C ILE A 101 -2.91 11.96 18.20
N GLU A 102 -3.11 11.22 19.28
CA GLU A 102 -4.24 10.28 19.44
C GLU A 102 -5.56 11.02 19.63
N ASP A 103 -5.51 12.29 20.06
CA ASP A 103 -6.68 13.14 20.34
C ASP A 103 -7.07 14.05 19.16
N ILE A 104 -6.35 14.00 18.03
CA ILE A 104 -6.64 14.87 16.88
C ILE A 104 -8.00 14.50 16.25
N PRO A 105 -8.92 15.47 16.09
CA PRO A 105 -10.23 15.21 15.48
C PRO A 105 -10.10 14.85 14.00
N LEU A 106 -10.87 13.86 13.56
CA LEU A 106 -10.85 13.35 12.19
C LEU A 106 -11.77 14.13 11.23
N ASP A 107 -12.48 15.14 11.71
CA ASP A 107 -13.48 15.92 10.97
C ASP A 107 -13.07 17.39 10.75
N ASP A 108 -11.79 17.73 10.87
CA ASP A 108 -11.29 19.09 10.65
C ASP A 108 -11.47 19.56 9.19
N ALA A 109 -12.36 20.54 9.01
CA ALA A 109 -12.71 21.06 7.68
C ALA A 109 -11.52 21.70 6.94
N LYS A 110 -10.58 22.32 7.65
CA LYS A 110 -9.40 22.96 7.04
C LYS A 110 -8.45 21.91 6.46
N THR A 111 -8.28 20.79 7.16
CA THR A 111 -7.52 19.65 6.68
C THR A 111 -8.12 19.12 5.38
N TYR A 112 -9.44 18.88 5.34
CA TYR A 112 -10.08 18.43 4.10
C TYR A 112 -10.00 19.44 2.96
N GLN A 113 -10.00 20.75 3.25
CA GLN A 113 -9.81 21.78 2.22
C GLN A 113 -8.46 21.62 1.49
N ILE A 114 -7.37 21.31 2.21
CA ILE A 114 -6.06 21.04 1.61
C ILE A 114 -6.15 19.87 0.60
N PHE A 115 -6.86 18.80 0.95
CA PHE A 115 -7.09 17.68 0.05
C PHE A 115 -7.97 18.07 -1.15
N GLN A 116 -9.06 18.81 -0.92
CA GLN A 116 -9.96 19.26 -1.98
C GLN A 116 -9.27 20.18 -3.00
N GLU A 117 -8.31 20.98 -2.57
CA GLU A 117 -7.50 21.85 -3.43
C GLU A 117 -6.32 21.09 -4.08
N GLY A 118 -6.05 19.86 -3.64
CA GLY A 118 -4.91 19.06 -4.09
C GLY A 118 -3.58 19.67 -3.68
N GLN A 119 -3.52 20.34 -2.52
CA GLN A 119 -2.30 20.93 -1.94
C GLN A 119 -1.55 19.93 -1.04
N THR A 120 -1.47 18.67 -1.46
CA THR A 120 -0.99 17.54 -0.64
C THR A 120 0.49 17.22 -0.83
N TYR A 121 1.31 18.23 -1.15
CA TYR A 121 2.77 18.04 -1.20
C TYR A 121 3.30 17.73 0.20
N GLY A 122 4.08 16.65 0.34
CA GLY A 122 4.59 16.19 1.63
C GLY A 122 3.55 15.51 2.53
N ILE A 123 2.34 15.25 2.03
CA ILE A 123 1.32 14.46 2.75
C ILE A 123 1.45 13.01 2.33
N PHE A 124 1.85 12.16 3.27
CA PHE A 124 2.08 10.73 3.08
C PHE A 124 0.97 10.06 2.27
N GLN A 125 1.35 9.25 1.27
CA GLN A 125 0.48 8.55 0.30
C GLN A 125 -0.29 9.41 -0.70
N PHE A 126 -0.39 10.73 -0.52
CA PHE A 126 -1.22 11.61 -1.37
C PHE A 126 -0.43 12.60 -2.24
N GLU A 127 0.87 12.41 -2.40
CA GLU A 127 1.75 13.38 -3.06
C GLU A 127 1.74 13.33 -4.59
N SER A 128 1.41 12.17 -5.18
CA SER A 128 1.55 11.97 -6.62
C SER A 128 0.64 12.91 -7.41
N SER A 129 1.12 13.35 -8.58
CA SER A 129 0.35 14.27 -9.44
C SER A 129 -1.04 13.72 -9.79
N GLY A 130 -1.13 12.43 -10.15
CA GLY A 130 -2.40 11.80 -10.48
C GLY A 130 -3.33 11.64 -9.27
N MET A 131 -2.80 11.37 -8.07
CA MET A 131 -3.62 11.34 -6.85
C MET A 131 -4.19 12.73 -6.57
N ARG A 132 -3.39 13.78 -6.73
CA ARG A 132 -3.81 15.18 -6.55
C ARG A 132 -4.88 15.62 -7.53
N ASP A 133 -4.83 15.17 -8.78
CA ASP A 133 -5.90 15.38 -9.76
C ASP A 133 -7.21 14.72 -9.31
N ILE A 134 -7.11 13.48 -8.80
CA ILE A 134 -8.26 12.73 -8.29
C ILE A 134 -8.85 13.40 -7.06
N LEU A 135 -8.04 13.86 -6.10
CA LEU A 135 -8.51 14.57 -4.92
C LEU A 135 -9.29 15.84 -5.27
N ARG A 136 -8.78 16.65 -6.21
CA ARG A 136 -9.47 17.86 -6.71
C ARG A 136 -10.82 17.54 -7.34
N LYS A 137 -10.92 16.41 -8.05
CA LYS A 137 -12.18 15.93 -8.62
C LYS A 137 -13.10 15.36 -7.53
N ALA A 138 -12.61 14.52 -6.65
CA ALA A 138 -13.40 13.80 -5.65
C ALA A 138 -13.93 14.70 -4.53
N LYS A 139 -13.19 15.76 -4.19
CA LYS A 139 -13.46 16.70 -3.09
C LYS A 139 -13.77 15.98 -1.76
N PRO A 140 -12.83 15.22 -1.17
CA PRO A 140 -13.08 14.44 0.05
C PRO A 140 -13.55 15.34 1.21
N GLN A 141 -14.46 14.83 2.04
CA GLN A 141 -15.04 15.56 3.18
C GLN A 141 -14.96 14.79 4.50
N ARG A 142 -14.52 13.53 4.46
CA ARG A 142 -14.37 12.64 5.61
C ARG A 142 -13.22 11.65 5.37
N LEU A 143 -12.78 11.01 6.44
CA LEU A 143 -11.64 10.10 6.39
C LEU A 143 -11.91 8.90 5.47
N ASP A 144 -13.13 8.37 5.48
CA ASP A 144 -13.54 7.25 4.61
C ASP A 144 -13.31 7.54 3.13
N ASP A 145 -13.46 8.81 2.70
CA ASP A 145 -13.21 9.20 1.32
C ASP A 145 -11.72 9.07 0.99
N LEU A 146 -10.83 9.50 1.89
CA LEU A 146 -9.38 9.38 1.71
C LEU A 146 -8.93 7.93 1.70
N ILE A 147 -9.48 7.10 2.59
CA ILE A 147 -9.22 5.65 2.62
C ILE A 147 -9.64 5.02 1.29
N ALA A 148 -10.83 5.36 0.78
CA ALA A 148 -11.35 4.80 -0.47
C ALA A 148 -10.52 5.23 -1.68
N LEU A 149 -10.19 6.52 -1.76
CA LEU A 149 -9.36 7.05 -2.85
C LEU A 149 -7.97 6.42 -2.86
N ASN A 150 -7.35 6.25 -1.69
CA ASN A 150 -6.07 5.56 -1.57
C ASN A 150 -6.13 4.09 -1.98
N ALA A 151 -7.21 3.38 -1.60
CA ALA A 151 -7.42 1.99 -2.02
C ALA A 151 -7.64 1.85 -3.52
N LEU A 152 -8.39 2.78 -4.12
CA LEU A 152 -8.72 2.80 -5.55
C LEU A 152 -7.59 3.36 -6.41
N TYR A 153 -6.62 4.09 -5.86
CA TYR A 153 -5.48 4.62 -6.61
C TYR A 153 -4.40 3.54 -6.86
N ARG A 154 -4.80 2.50 -7.60
CA ARG A 154 -3.94 1.38 -8.01
C ARG A 154 -4.17 1.06 -9.49
N PRO A 155 -3.19 0.49 -10.21
CA PRO A 155 -3.29 0.29 -11.66
C PRO A 155 -4.55 -0.46 -12.13
N GLY A 156 -4.99 -1.46 -11.37
CA GLY A 156 -6.20 -2.23 -11.68
C GLY A 156 -7.48 -1.37 -11.60
N PRO A 157 -7.85 -0.86 -10.42
CA PRO A 157 -9.04 -0.02 -10.27
C PRO A 157 -9.02 1.22 -11.17
N LEU A 158 -7.87 1.88 -11.34
CA LEU A 158 -7.72 3.05 -12.23
C LEU A 158 -8.08 2.72 -13.69
N SER A 159 -7.65 1.56 -14.19
CA SER A 159 -7.92 1.14 -15.57
C SER A 159 -9.36 0.70 -15.80
N SER A 160 -10.08 0.37 -14.72
CA SER A 160 -11.47 -0.13 -14.77
C SER A 160 -12.54 0.96 -14.65
N GLY A 161 -12.16 2.23 -14.46
CA GLY A 161 -13.09 3.35 -14.27
C GLY A 161 -13.73 3.43 -12.88
N MET A 162 -13.33 2.55 -11.94
CA MET A 162 -13.90 2.53 -10.57
C MET A 162 -13.71 3.85 -9.81
N VAL A 163 -12.60 4.55 -10.06
CA VAL A 163 -12.36 5.88 -9.46
C VAL A 163 -13.36 6.91 -10.00
N ASP A 164 -13.62 6.90 -11.30
CA ASP A 164 -14.57 7.82 -11.92
C ASP A 164 -15.99 7.56 -11.45
N ASP A 165 -16.40 6.29 -11.35
CA ASP A 165 -17.69 5.88 -10.78
C ASP A 165 -17.84 6.33 -9.32
N PHE A 166 -16.80 6.14 -8.51
CA PHE A 166 -16.78 6.60 -7.12
C PHE A 166 -16.99 8.11 -7.04
N ILE A 167 -16.27 8.90 -7.85
CA ILE A 167 -16.38 10.36 -7.89
C ILE A 167 -17.77 10.79 -8.37
N ALA A 168 -18.29 10.19 -9.43
CA ALA A 168 -19.59 10.55 -10.01
C ALA A 168 -20.73 10.30 -9.02
N ARG A 169 -20.70 9.16 -8.32
CA ARG A 169 -21.70 8.82 -7.30
C ARG A 169 -21.57 9.69 -6.05
N LYS A 170 -20.35 9.95 -5.59
CA LYS A 170 -20.09 10.89 -4.48
C LYS A 170 -20.59 12.30 -4.76
N GLN A 171 -20.50 12.75 -6.01
CA GLN A 171 -20.99 14.06 -6.45
C GLN A 171 -22.46 14.06 -6.85
N GLU A 172 -23.20 12.97 -6.58
CA GLU A 172 -24.62 12.82 -6.92
C GLU A 172 -24.91 12.99 -8.43
N LYS A 173 -23.88 12.86 -9.28
CA LYS A 173 -24.03 12.89 -10.75
C LYS A 173 -24.56 11.56 -11.28
N THR A 174 -24.48 10.51 -10.48
CA THR A 174 -24.96 9.17 -10.81
C THR A 174 -25.59 8.56 -9.57
N GLU A 175 -26.76 7.95 -9.73
CA GLU A 175 -27.47 7.29 -8.65
C GLU A 175 -26.68 6.08 -8.13
N VAL A 176 -26.58 5.96 -6.80
CA VAL A 176 -26.01 4.78 -6.16
C VAL A 176 -27.04 3.66 -6.21
N LYS A 177 -26.83 2.69 -7.08
CA LYS A 177 -27.68 1.49 -7.18
C LYS A 177 -27.00 0.31 -6.52
N TYR A 178 -27.74 -0.36 -5.63
CA TYR A 178 -27.35 -1.64 -5.08
C TYR A 178 -28.11 -2.75 -5.80
N GLU A 179 -27.41 -3.83 -6.18
CA GLU A 179 -28.08 -5.00 -6.78
C GLU A 179 -29.06 -5.66 -5.81
N LEU A 180 -28.81 -5.52 -4.51
CA LEU A 180 -29.59 -6.08 -3.41
C LEU A 180 -29.59 -5.10 -2.22
N PRO A 181 -30.71 -4.94 -1.49
CA PRO A 181 -30.78 -4.08 -0.30
C PRO A 181 -29.73 -4.40 0.77
N GLU A 182 -29.38 -5.68 0.92
CA GLU A 182 -28.40 -6.16 1.91
C GLU A 182 -26.96 -5.69 1.63
N LEU A 183 -26.68 -5.17 0.41
CA LEU A 183 -25.38 -4.60 0.05
C LEU A 183 -25.22 -3.15 0.50
N GLU A 184 -26.31 -2.42 0.70
CA GLU A 184 -26.30 -1.04 1.16
C GLU A 184 -25.45 -0.83 2.43
N PRO A 185 -25.65 -1.59 3.54
CA PRO A 185 -24.83 -1.41 4.74
C PRO A 185 -23.34 -1.75 4.54
N ILE A 186 -22.97 -2.47 3.48
CA ILE A 186 -21.58 -2.86 3.18
C ILE A 186 -20.91 -1.84 2.24
N LEU A 187 -21.68 -1.20 1.36
CA LEU A 187 -21.13 -0.38 0.28
C LEU A 187 -21.52 1.10 0.37
N SER A 188 -22.35 1.51 1.32
CA SER A 188 -22.80 2.90 1.48
C SER A 188 -21.64 3.88 1.68
N TYR A 189 -20.64 3.50 2.47
CA TYR A 189 -19.46 4.33 2.73
C TYR A 189 -18.48 4.40 1.54
N THR A 190 -18.67 3.57 0.51
CA THR A 190 -17.90 3.61 -0.74
C THR A 190 -18.79 3.89 -1.96
N TYR A 191 -19.98 4.45 -1.76
CA TYR A 191 -20.92 4.82 -2.82
C TYR A 191 -21.23 3.65 -3.78
N GLY A 192 -21.39 2.43 -3.25
CA GLY A 192 -21.69 1.25 -4.06
C GLY A 192 -20.49 0.66 -4.81
N VAL A 193 -19.27 1.18 -4.62
CA VAL A 193 -18.04 0.65 -5.24
C VAL A 193 -17.37 -0.33 -4.29
N ILE A 194 -16.99 -1.52 -4.77
CA ILE A 194 -16.25 -2.50 -3.96
C ILE A 194 -14.77 -2.10 -3.97
N ALA A 195 -14.35 -1.32 -2.97
CA ALA A 195 -12.99 -0.81 -2.84
C ALA A 195 -12.10 -1.72 -1.98
N TYR A 196 -12.69 -2.47 -1.05
CA TYR A 196 -11.96 -3.22 -0.02
C TYR A 196 -12.16 -4.74 -0.12
N GLN A 197 -11.18 -5.50 0.36
CA GLN A 197 -11.28 -6.97 0.40
C GLN A 197 -12.33 -7.42 1.42
N GLU A 198 -12.44 -6.70 2.54
CA GLU A 198 -13.39 -6.92 3.62
C GLU A 198 -14.84 -6.75 3.14
N GLN A 199 -15.08 -5.80 2.22
CA GLN A 199 -16.38 -5.67 1.56
C GLN A 199 -16.70 -6.92 0.74
N SER A 200 -15.75 -7.40 -0.05
CA SER A 200 -15.92 -8.64 -0.83
C SER A 200 -16.21 -9.85 0.07
N MET A 201 -15.54 -9.96 1.22
CA MET A 201 -15.78 -11.02 2.20
C MET A 201 -17.18 -10.93 2.83
N ARG A 202 -17.60 -9.72 3.23
CA ARG A 202 -18.94 -9.50 3.80
C ARG A 202 -20.05 -9.83 2.81
N ILE A 203 -19.88 -9.46 1.54
CA ILE A 203 -20.83 -9.79 0.47
C ILE A 203 -20.98 -11.30 0.30
N SER A 204 -19.88 -12.06 0.35
CA SER A 204 -19.92 -13.53 0.30
C SER A 204 -20.63 -14.15 1.51
N ASN A 205 -20.62 -13.52 2.68
CA ASN A 205 -21.35 -14.01 3.86
C ASN A 205 -22.86 -13.75 3.77
N VAL A 206 -23.27 -12.68 3.10
CA VAL A 206 -24.70 -12.39 2.82
C VAL A 206 -25.29 -13.39 1.82
N ARG A 207 -24.47 -13.95 0.91
CA ARG A 207 -24.86 -15.04 0.02
C ARG A 207 -23.80 -16.16 -0.07
N PRO A 208 -24.02 -17.33 0.56
CA PRO A 208 -23.10 -18.48 0.46
C PRO A 208 -22.86 -18.97 -0.99
N THR A 209 -23.75 -18.65 -1.94
CA THR A 209 -23.63 -19.00 -3.36
C THR A 209 -22.81 -18.02 -4.20
N PHE A 210 -22.38 -16.88 -3.65
CA PHE A 210 -21.50 -15.91 -4.32
C PHE A 210 -20.05 -16.11 -3.87
N SER A 211 -19.36 -17.10 -4.45
CA SER A 211 -17.92 -17.25 -4.22
C SER A 211 -17.15 -16.10 -4.89
N ALA A 212 -16.22 -15.47 -4.17
CA ALA A 212 -15.32 -14.41 -4.67
C ALA A 212 -14.56 -14.80 -5.96
N ARG A 213 -14.42 -16.10 -6.25
CA ARG A 213 -13.82 -16.62 -7.49
C ARG A 213 -14.57 -16.24 -8.77
N ARG A 214 -15.88 -15.96 -8.73
CA ARG A 214 -16.67 -15.73 -9.95
C ARG A 214 -16.45 -14.33 -10.56
N TRP A 215 -16.07 -13.35 -9.75
CA TRP A 215 -15.95 -11.96 -10.19
C TRP A 215 -14.52 -11.49 -10.46
N GLY A 216 -13.50 -12.08 -9.83
CA GLY A 216 -12.08 -11.84 -10.17
C GLY A 216 -11.64 -12.33 -11.57
N ARG A 217 -12.57 -12.86 -12.38
CA ARG A 217 -12.34 -13.41 -13.73
C ARG A 217 -13.16 -12.76 -14.84
N ARG A 218 -13.86 -11.65 -14.60
CA ARG A 218 -14.38 -10.84 -15.72
C ARG A 218 -13.24 -10.05 -16.35
N ARG A 219 -12.48 -10.72 -17.23
CA ARG A 219 -11.66 -10.05 -18.25
C ARG A 219 -12.59 -9.29 -19.20
N PRO A 220 -12.17 -8.15 -19.75
CA PRO A 220 -12.93 -7.49 -20.80
C PRO A 220 -12.96 -8.40 -22.03
N THR A 221 -14.16 -8.67 -22.53
CA THR A 221 -14.40 -9.18 -23.89
C THR A 221 -14.13 -8.09 -24.90
#